data_AF-A0A444KUT7-F1
#
_entry.id   AF-A0A444KUT7-F1
#
_cell.length_a   1.000
_cell.length_b   1.000
_cell.length_c   1.000
_cell.angle_alpha   90.00
_cell.angle_beta   90.00
_cell.angle_gamma   90.00
#
_symmetry.space_group_name_H-M   'P 1'
#
loop_
_entity.id
_entity.type
_entity.pdbx_description
1 polymer ?
#
loop_
_entity_poly.entity_id
_entity_poly.type
_entity_poly.pdbx_seq_one_letter_code
_entity_poly.pdbx_strand_id
1 'polypeptide(L)'
;MTKKPEKPGSASLRVLKTRIKKKSGLKESSRRWLERHMNDPYVQRSKADGYRSRAAYKLIEIDDKHHLLKPGMKVIDLGAAPGGWCQVAAARTKSSAENPHVVGIDYLEMDAV
;
A
#
# COMPACT_ATOMS: atom_id res chain seq x y z
N MET A 1 41.46 -15.87 24.44
CA MET A 1 40.79 -14.59 24.16
C MET A 1 39.75 -14.82 23.06
N THR A 2 38.50 -15.06 23.43
CA THR A 2 37.40 -15.33 22.50
C THR A 2 36.75 -14.01 22.08
N LYS A 3 36.78 -13.69 20.77
CA LYS A 3 36.10 -12.52 20.22
C LYS A 3 34.58 -12.72 20.33
N LYS A 4 33.91 -11.76 20.95
CA LYS A 4 32.45 -11.68 21.07
C LYS A 4 31.86 -11.28 19.70
N PRO A 5 30.75 -11.88 19.22
CA PRO A 5 30.18 -11.52 17.94
C PRO A 5 29.48 -10.15 18.04
N GLU A 6 29.82 -9.24 17.15
CA GLU A 6 29.15 -7.94 16.99
C GLU A 6 27.74 -8.17 16.45
N LYS A 7 26.73 -7.58 17.12
CA LYS A 7 25.35 -7.55 16.62
C LYS A 7 25.31 -6.61 15.41
N PRO A 8 24.74 -7.01 14.26
CA PRO A 8 24.55 -6.09 13.16
C PRO A 8 23.58 -5.00 13.62
N GLY A 9 24.06 -3.76 13.62
CA GLY A 9 23.25 -2.59 13.93
C GLY A 9 22.05 -2.53 12.99
N SER A 10 20.85 -2.47 13.56
CA SER A 10 19.63 -2.06 12.88
C SER A 10 19.82 -0.64 12.34
N ALA A 11 20.38 -0.52 11.14
CA ALA A 11 20.41 0.72 10.39
C ALA A 11 18.97 1.01 9.97
N SER A 12 18.20 1.63 10.87
CA SER A 12 16.92 2.22 10.53
C SER A 12 17.20 3.26 9.45
N LEU A 13 16.95 2.90 8.19
CA LEU A 13 17.07 3.77 7.03
C LEU A 13 16.33 5.07 7.38
N ARG A 14 17.08 6.15 7.62
CA ARG A 14 16.48 7.46 7.89
C ARG A 14 15.78 7.89 6.61
N VAL A 15 14.48 7.68 6.56
CA VAL A 15 13.62 8.22 5.52
C VAL A 15 13.75 9.74 5.55
N LEU A 16 14.29 10.31 4.47
CA LEU A 16 14.36 11.75 4.27
C LEU A 16 12.94 12.32 4.26
N LYS A 17 12.60 13.12 5.26
CA LYS A 17 11.30 13.79 5.33
C LYS A 17 11.26 14.95 4.34
N THR A 18 10.31 14.91 3.42
CA THR A 18 10.07 15.99 2.46
C THR A 18 9.30 17.11 3.16
N ARG A 19 9.85 18.33 3.14
CA ARG A 19 9.24 19.53 3.74
C ARG A 19 8.64 20.41 2.66
N ILE A 20 7.43 20.93 2.88
CA ILE A 20 6.75 21.81 1.91
C ILE A 20 7.11 23.26 2.20
N LYS A 21 7.70 23.92 1.19
CA LYS A 21 7.96 25.37 1.23
C LYS A 21 6.64 26.14 1.28
N LYS A 22 6.55 27.13 2.15
CA LYS A 22 5.37 27.98 2.30
C LYS A 22 5.19 28.82 1.02
N LYS A 23 4.12 28.57 0.26
CA LYS A 23 3.67 29.45 -0.84
C LYS A 23 2.62 30.43 -0.32
N SER A 24 2.57 31.62 -0.91
CA SER A 24 1.51 32.60 -0.65
C SER A 24 0.12 31.96 -0.85
N GLY A 25 -0.80 32.19 0.08
CA GLY A 25 -2.16 31.63 0.06
C GLY A 25 -2.35 30.24 0.68
N LEU A 26 -1.28 29.49 0.99
CA LEU A 26 -1.41 28.15 1.61
C LEU A 26 -1.59 28.26 3.13
N LYS A 27 -2.76 27.85 3.64
CA LYS A 27 -3.04 27.77 5.09
C LYS A 27 -2.10 26.76 5.77
N GLU A 28 -1.70 27.05 7.01
CA GLU A 28 -0.77 26.18 7.76
C GLU A 28 -1.34 24.77 8.00
N SER A 29 -2.65 24.65 8.23
CA SER A 29 -3.33 23.36 8.36
C SER A 29 -3.23 22.52 7.07
N SER A 30 -3.42 23.15 5.91
CA SER A 30 -3.26 22.52 4.60
C SER A 30 -1.80 22.12 4.34
N ARG A 31 -0.84 22.97 4.71
CA ARG A 31 0.60 22.65 4.61
C ARG A 31 0.96 21.42 5.44
N ARG A 32 0.52 21.36 6.70
CA ARG A 32 0.73 20.21 7.60
C ARG A 32 0.04 18.95 7.10
N TRP A 33 -1.15 19.06 6.51
CA TRP A 33 -1.83 17.91 5.91
C TRP A 33 -1.03 17.34 4.73
N LEU A 34 -0.58 18.20 3.82
CA LEU A 34 0.24 17.78 2.68
C LEU A 34 1.58 17.18 3.14
N GLU A 35 2.24 17.79 4.13
CA GLU A 35 3.49 17.25 4.69
C GLU A 35 3.29 15.87 5.32
N ARG A 36 2.18 15.63 6.02
CA ARG A 36 1.86 14.29 6.55
C ARG A 36 1.62 13.30 5.43
N HIS A 37 0.88 13.70 4.40
CA HIS A 37 0.54 12.82 3.29
C HIS A 37 1.78 12.40 2.49
N MET A 38 2.69 13.32 2.18
CA MET A 38 3.92 13.02 1.46
C MET A 38 4.92 12.18 2.27
N ASN A 39 4.90 12.31 3.60
CA ASN A 39 5.80 11.57 4.50
C ASN A 39 5.11 10.34 5.10
N ASP A 40 4.00 9.90 4.52
CA ASP A 40 3.28 8.72 4.99
C ASP A 40 4.13 7.46 4.73
N PRO A 41 4.55 6.73 5.78
CA PRO A 41 5.44 5.59 5.62
C PRO A 41 4.81 4.47 4.79
N TYR A 42 3.48 4.34 4.78
CA TYR A 42 2.79 3.31 4.00
C TYR A 42 2.76 3.62 2.51
N VAL A 43 2.88 4.89 2.10
CA VAL A 43 3.02 5.24 0.67
C VAL A 43 4.41 4.83 0.17
N GLN A 44 5.43 4.99 1.00
CA GLN A 44 6.77 4.55 0.64
C GLN A 44 6.88 3.03 0.65
N ARG A 45 6.31 2.40 1.67
CA ARG A 45 6.26 0.94 1.76
C ARG A 45 5.47 0.34 0.60
N SER A 46 4.33 0.91 0.22
CA SER A 46 3.53 0.37 -0.90
C SER A 46 4.35 0.35 -2.19
N LYS A 47 5.14 1.41 -2.45
CA LYS A 47 6.05 1.43 -3.60
C LYS A 47 7.15 0.38 -3.51
N ALA A 48 7.75 0.20 -2.33
CA ALA A 48 8.80 -0.79 -2.12
C ALA A 48 8.27 -2.23 -2.27
N ASP A 49 7.05 -2.48 -1.80
CA ASP A 49 6.40 -3.79 -1.84
C ASP A 49 5.67 -4.06 -3.17
N GLY A 50 5.66 -3.10 -4.11
CA GLY A 50 5.00 -3.24 -5.41
C GLY A 50 3.47 -3.07 -5.39
N TYR A 51 2.90 -2.54 -4.31
CA TYR A 51 1.48 -2.18 -4.23
C TYR A 51 1.21 -0.80 -4.85
N ARG A 52 0.15 -0.72 -5.65
CA ARG A 52 -0.30 0.50 -6.35
C ARG A 52 -0.80 1.58 -5.40
N SER A 53 -1.23 1.20 -4.20
CA SER A 53 -1.63 2.17 -3.18
C SER A 53 -1.38 1.64 -1.77
N ARG A 54 -1.25 2.57 -0.82
CA ARG A 54 -1.18 2.25 0.62
C ARG A 54 -2.46 1.57 1.15
N ALA A 55 -3.57 1.63 0.40
CA ALA A 55 -4.83 1.03 0.83
C ALA A 55 -4.74 -0.50 0.85
N ALA A 56 -3.84 -1.11 0.08
CA ALA A 56 -3.57 -2.55 0.09
C ALA A 56 -3.36 -3.09 1.52
N TYR A 57 -2.59 -2.37 2.35
CA TYR A 57 -2.34 -2.76 3.75
C TYR A 57 -3.61 -2.85 4.59
N LYS A 58 -4.63 -2.04 4.30
CA LYS A 58 -5.90 -2.13 5.02
C LYS A 58 -6.58 -3.48 4.75
N LEU A 59 -6.63 -3.89 3.48
CA LEU A 59 -7.25 -5.16 3.12
C LEU A 59 -6.42 -6.34 3.63
N ILE A 60 -5.08 -6.25 3.56
CA ILE A 60 -4.18 -7.25 4.14
C ILE A 60 -4.45 -7.42 5.63
N GLU A 61 -4.46 -6.34 6.41
CA GLU A 61 -4.69 -6.41 7.86
C GLU A 61 -6.08 -6.93 8.21
N ILE A 62 -7.11 -6.52 7.45
CA ILE A 62 -8.49 -7.01 7.64
C ILE A 62 -8.56 -8.51 7.34
N ASP A 63 -7.99 -8.96 6.22
CA ASP A 63 -8.02 -10.35 5.80
C ASP A 63 -7.17 -11.25 6.69
N ASP A 64 -5.99 -10.80 7.12
CA ASP A 64 -5.15 -11.55 8.05
C ASP A 64 -5.82 -11.75 9.41
N LYS A 65 -6.65 -10.80 9.84
CA LYS A 65 -7.40 -10.89 11.10
C LYS A 65 -8.68 -11.72 10.99
N HIS A 66 -9.38 -11.62 9.87
CA HIS A 66 -10.75 -12.14 9.72
C HIS A 66 -10.88 -13.29 8.72
N HIS A 67 -9.83 -13.59 7.96
CA HIS A 67 -9.76 -14.66 6.97
C HIS A 67 -10.94 -14.62 5.98
N LEU A 68 -11.21 -13.43 5.44
CA LEU A 68 -12.36 -13.15 4.59
C LEU A 68 -12.19 -13.76 3.20
N LEU A 69 -10.99 -13.67 2.64
CA LEU A 69 -10.66 -14.06 1.29
C LEU A 69 -10.07 -15.47 1.30
N LYS A 70 -10.57 -16.31 0.39
CA LYS A 70 -10.12 -17.69 0.22
C LYS A 70 -9.84 -17.99 -1.25
N PRO A 71 -8.94 -18.94 -1.55
CA PRO A 71 -8.72 -19.40 -2.91
C PRO A 71 -10.02 -19.77 -3.62
N GLY A 72 -10.21 -19.30 -4.86
CA GLY A 72 -11.39 -19.57 -5.68
C GLY A 72 -12.59 -18.66 -5.43
N MET A 73 -12.56 -17.77 -4.43
CA MET A 73 -13.66 -16.85 -4.17
C MET A 73 -13.75 -15.77 -5.24
N LYS A 74 -14.97 -15.51 -5.74
CA LYS A 74 -15.26 -14.41 -6.64
C LYS A 74 -15.42 -13.11 -5.85
N VAL A 75 -14.69 -12.06 -6.26
CA VAL A 75 -14.66 -10.77 -5.57
C VAL A 75 -14.93 -9.65 -6.58
N ILE A 76 -15.76 -8.69 -6.16
CA ILE A 76 -15.97 -7.44 -6.90
C ILE A 76 -15.45 -6.29 -6.02
N ASP A 77 -14.49 -5.53 -6.56
CA ASP A 77 -13.91 -4.34 -5.92
C ASP A 77 -14.53 -3.09 -6.55
N LEU A 78 -15.25 -2.30 -5.76
CA LEU A 78 -15.99 -1.11 -6.23
C LEU A 78 -15.24 0.16 -5.82
N GLY A 79 -15.00 1.06 -6.78
CA GLY A 79 -14.10 2.19 -6.56
C GLY A 79 -12.64 1.73 -6.51
N ALA A 80 -12.30 0.80 -7.41
CA ALA A 80 -11.06 0.04 -7.35
C ALA A 80 -9.81 0.86 -7.70
N ALA A 81 -9.91 1.94 -8.48
CA ALA A 81 -8.74 2.67 -8.97
C ALA A 81 -7.92 3.24 -7.80
N PRO A 82 -6.59 2.98 -7.73
CA PRO A 82 -5.70 2.47 -8.80
C PRO A 82 -5.50 0.94 -8.85
N GLY A 83 -6.21 0.16 -8.05
CA GLY A 83 -6.18 -1.32 -8.05
C GLY A 83 -5.46 -1.94 -6.86
N GLY A 84 -5.21 -1.18 -5.78
CA GLY A 84 -4.46 -1.68 -4.62
C GLY A 84 -5.17 -2.81 -3.85
N TRP A 85 -6.51 -2.79 -3.78
CA TRP A 85 -7.29 -3.88 -3.19
C TRP A 85 -7.41 -5.06 -4.15
N CYS A 86 -7.63 -4.80 -5.44
CA CYS A 86 -7.55 -5.82 -6.50
C CYS A 86 -6.26 -6.65 -6.44
N GLN A 87 -5.09 -6.04 -6.20
CA GLN A 87 -3.81 -6.77 -6.05
C GLN A 87 -3.86 -7.80 -4.92
N VAL A 88 -4.33 -7.36 -3.75
CA VAL A 88 -4.43 -8.22 -2.58
C VAL A 88 -5.48 -9.30 -2.80
N ALA A 89 -6.65 -8.93 -3.33
CA ALA A 89 -7.73 -9.87 -3.62
C ALA A 89 -7.29 -10.94 -4.61
N ALA A 90 -6.61 -10.57 -5.69
CA ALA A 90 -6.13 -11.52 -6.69
C ALA A 90 -5.16 -12.54 -6.09
N ALA A 91 -4.18 -12.06 -5.29
CA ALA A 91 -3.23 -12.92 -4.61
C ALA A 91 -3.92 -13.88 -3.62
N ARG A 92 -4.84 -13.38 -2.78
CA ARG A 92 -5.53 -14.18 -1.74
C ARG A 92 -6.51 -15.20 -2.34
N THR A 93 -7.16 -14.85 -3.44
CA THR A 93 -8.13 -15.72 -4.13
C THR A 93 -7.50 -16.65 -5.17
N LYS A 94 -6.17 -16.54 -5.42
CA LYS A 94 -5.47 -17.23 -6.51
C LYS A 94 -6.08 -16.95 -7.89
N SER A 95 -6.54 -15.71 -8.09
CA SER A 95 -7.00 -15.24 -9.40
C SER A 95 -5.83 -15.21 -10.38
N SER A 96 -6.04 -15.68 -11.60
CA SER A 96 -5.08 -15.55 -12.71
C SER A 96 -5.78 -15.07 -13.98
N ALA A 97 -5.02 -14.80 -15.04
CA ALA A 97 -5.59 -14.41 -16.33
C ALA A 97 -6.41 -15.55 -16.97
N GLU A 98 -5.99 -16.79 -16.76
CA GLU A 98 -6.66 -18.00 -17.29
C GLU A 98 -7.90 -18.37 -16.48
N ASN A 99 -7.93 -18.00 -15.19
CA ASN A 99 -9.05 -18.25 -14.29
C ASN A 99 -9.29 -17.04 -13.38
N PRO A 100 -9.95 -15.99 -13.90
CA PRO A 100 -10.16 -14.76 -13.16
C PRO A 100 -11.23 -14.93 -12.08
N HIS A 101 -10.92 -14.44 -10.89
CA HIS A 101 -11.81 -14.43 -9.74
C HIS A 101 -12.12 -13.01 -9.23
N VAL A 102 -11.33 -12.01 -9.62
CA VAL A 102 -11.48 -10.63 -9.16
C VAL A 102 -11.89 -9.73 -10.32
N VAL A 103 -12.90 -8.90 -10.08
CA VAL A 103 -13.32 -7.84 -11.02
C VAL A 103 -13.25 -6.50 -10.29
N GLY A 104 -12.43 -5.58 -10.80
CA GLY A 104 -12.39 -4.19 -10.34
C GLY A 104 -13.29 -3.31 -11.19
N ILE A 105 -14.12 -2.49 -10.56
CA ILE A 105 -15.01 -1.54 -11.23
C ILE A 105 -14.72 -0.14 -10.71
N ASP A 106 -14.41 0.77 -11.62
CA ASP A 106 -14.21 2.18 -11.34
C ASP A 106 -14.62 3.01 -12.56
N TYR A 107 -14.87 4.31 -12.34
CA TYR A 107 -15.05 5.27 -13.43
C TYR A 107 -13.71 5.76 -13.99
N LEU A 108 -12.63 5.63 -13.22
CA LEU A 108 -11.26 5.91 -13.64
C LEU A 108 -10.63 4.69 -14.31
N GLU A 109 -9.79 4.93 -15.31
CA GLU A 109 -8.98 3.89 -15.92
C GLU A 109 -7.88 3.41 -14.97
N MET A 110 -7.57 2.11 -15.04
CA MET A 110 -6.44 1.50 -14.35
C MET A 110 -5.95 0.27 -15.11
N ASP A 111 -4.65 -0.03 -15.02
CA ASP A 111 -4.07 -1.21 -15.64
C ASP A 111 -4.60 -2.51 -15.02
N ALA A 112 -4.63 -3.60 -15.78
CA ALA A 112 -4.94 -4.92 -15.24
C ALA A 112 -3.91 -5.32 -14.16
N VAL A 113 -4.38 -6.05 -13.15
CA VAL A 113 -3.61 -6.39 -11.94
C VAL A 113 -2.96 -7.75 -12.03
#